data_AF-A0A7X4J8D2-F1
#
_entry.id   AF-A0A7X4J8D2-F1
#
_cell.length_a   1.000
_cell.length_b   1.000
_cell.length_c   1.000
_cell.angle_alpha   90.00
_cell.angle_beta   90.00
_cell.angle_gamma   90.00
#
_symmetry.space_group_name_H-M   'P 1'
#
loop_
_entity.id
_entity.type
_entity.pdbx_description
1 polymer ?
#
loop_
_entity_poly.entity_id
_entity_poly.type
_entity_poly.pdbx_seq_one_letter_code
_entity_poly.pdbx_strand_id
1 'polypeptide(L)'
;MVDDLLSYVLPEFEEGRQEGRQEGRRALLRQLALQEFGPKGLAELSPVLDQPSDPDRDGALARAIIECETVAELVARSRKL
;
A
#
# COMPACT_ATOMS: atom_id res chain seq x y z
N MET A 1 18.66 34.95 7.64
CA MET A 1 18.95 34.23 6.37
C MET A 1 18.91 32.70 6.52
N VAL A 2 18.35 32.15 7.61
CA VAL A 2 18.20 30.68 7.78
C VAL A 2 16.76 30.22 7.50
N ASP A 3 15.77 31.12 7.59
CA ASP A 3 14.36 30.83 7.32
C ASP A 3 14.06 30.52 5.84
N ASP A 4 14.74 31.18 4.89
CA ASP A 4 14.52 30.97 3.44
C ASP A 4 14.94 29.57 2.96
N LEU A 5 15.96 28.98 3.59
CA LEU A 5 16.45 27.64 3.27
C LEU A 5 15.46 26.56 3.75
N LEU A 6 14.83 26.77 4.91
CA LEU A 6 13.80 25.85 5.39
C LEU A 6 12.55 25.90 4.49
N SER A 7 12.13 27.08 4.03
CA SER A 7 10.98 27.18 3.11
C SER A 7 11.19 26.48 1.76
N TYR A 8 12.43 26.35 1.30
CA TYR A 8 12.74 25.68 0.03
C TYR A 8 12.83 24.15 0.17
N VAL A 9 13.35 23.63 1.28
CA VAL A 9 13.62 22.19 1.43
C VAL A 9 12.51 21.45 2.18
N LEU A 10 11.70 22.13 3.00
CA LEU A 10 10.58 21.53 3.73
C LEU A 10 9.57 20.77 2.82
N PRO A 11 9.16 21.28 1.65
CA PRO A 11 8.25 20.56 0.75
C PRO A 11 8.83 19.23 0.25
N GLU A 12 10.11 19.21 -0.14
CA GLU A 12 10.81 18.00 -0.61
C GLU A 12 10.93 16.95 0.51
N PHE A 13 11.18 17.39 1.75
CA PHE A 13 11.19 16.50 2.91
C PHE A 13 9.81 15.90 3.21
N GLU A 14 8.74 16.68 3.03
CA GLU A 14 7.37 16.21 3.20
C GLU A 14 6.98 15.22 2.11
N GLU A 15 7.35 15.48 0.87
CA GLU A 15 7.15 14.59 -0.28
C GLU A 15 7.87 13.25 -0.06
N GLY A 16 9.18 13.27 0.24
CA GLY A 16 9.93 12.04 0.52
C GLY A 16 9.39 11.25 1.72
N ARG A 17 8.87 11.92 2.75
CA ARG A 17 8.20 11.26 3.89
C ARG A 17 6.88 10.61 3.48
N GLN A 18 6.11 11.23 2.58
CA GLN A 18 4.88 10.65 2.05
C GLN A 18 5.17 9.43 1.17
N GLU A 19 6.15 9.54 0.28
CA GLU A 19 6.63 8.44 -0.55
C GLU A 19 7.09 7.25 0.29
N GLY A 20 7.96 7.48 1.28
CA GLY A 20 8.43 6.41 2.17
C GLY A 20 7.29 5.74 2.96
N ARG A 21 6.26 6.50 3.35
CA ARG A 21 5.06 5.92 3.98
C ARG A 21 4.24 5.09 2.99
N GLN A 22 4.12 5.52 1.74
CA GLN A 22 3.42 4.76 0.71
C GLN A 22 4.17 3.46 0.38
N GLU A 23 5.49 3.53 0.25
CA GLU A 23 6.34 2.35 0.02
C GLU A 23 6.21 1.36 1.18
N GLY A 24 6.29 1.83 2.43
CA GLY A 24 6.12 1.00 3.61
C GLY A 24 4.76 0.29 3.68
N ARG A 25 3.66 0.99 3.36
CA ARG A 25 2.32 0.38 3.31
C ARG A 25 2.22 -0.70 2.23
N ARG A 26 2.76 -0.44 1.04
CA ARG A 26 2.80 -1.42 -0.05
C ARG A 26 3.63 -2.65 0.30
N ALA A 27 4.78 -2.47 0.94
CA ALA A 27 5.61 -3.58 1.41
C ALA A 27 4.85 -4.44 2.43
N LEU A 28 4.17 -3.80 3.39
CA LEU A 28 3.34 -4.49 4.38
C LEU A 28 2.22 -5.31 3.73
N LEU A 29 1.48 -4.72 2.77
CA LEU A 29 0.40 -5.42 2.07
C LEU A 29 0.91 -6.63 1.27
N ARG A 30 2.06 -6.50 0.59
CA ARG A 30 2.70 -7.63 -0.10
C ARG A 30 3.11 -8.74 0.88
N GLN A 31 3.64 -8.36 2.04
CA GLN A 31 4.00 -9.33 3.07
C GLN A 31 2.77 -10.06 3.62
N LEU A 32 1.68 -9.35 3.91
CA LEU A 32 0.42 -9.96 4.34
C LEU A 32 -0.15 -10.90 3.29
N ALA A 33 -0.20 -10.47 2.02
CA ALA A 33 -0.68 -11.30 0.92
C ALA A 33 0.18 -12.56 0.73
N LEU A 34 1.50 -12.45 0.91
CA LEU A 34 2.41 -13.58 0.88
C LEU A 34 2.17 -14.54 2.04
N GLN A 35 1.87 -14.04 3.24
CA GLN A 35 1.61 -14.86 4.42
C GLN A 35 0.30 -15.62 4.30
N GLU A 36 -0.78 -14.97 3.88
CA GLU A 36 -2.12 -15.58 3.81
C GLU A 36 -2.30 -16.48 2.58
N PHE A 37 -1.75 -16.09 1.43
CA PHE A 37 -2.04 -16.77 0.15
C PHE A 37 -0.82 -17.37 -0.54
N GLY A 38 0.37 -17.20 0.05
CA GLY A 38 1.61 -17.68 -0.52
C GLY A 38 2.06 -16.96 -1.80
N PRO A 39 3.16 -17.42 -2.42
CA PRO A 39 3.78 -16.74 -3.57
C PRO A 39 2.86 -16.64 -4.79
N LYS A 40 2.03 -17.67 -5.04
CA LYS A 40 1.08 -17.68 -6.15
C LYS A 40 -0.03 -16.65 -5.94
N GLY A 41 -0.60 -16.59 -4.74
CA GLY A 41 -1.61 -15.59 -4.41
C GLY A 41 -1.08 -14.16 -4.44
N LEU A 42 0.15 -13.94 -3.97
CA LEU A 42 0.83 -12.65 -4.12
C LEU A 42 0.97 -12.26 -5.60
N ALA A 43 1.36 -13.18 -6.48
CA ALA A 43 1.50 -12.89 -7.91
C ALA A 43 0.16 -12.49 -8.55
N GLU A 44 -0.93 -13.14 -8.17
CA GLU A 44 -2.29 -12.80 -8.61
C GLU A 44 -2.76 -11.43 -8.07
N LEU A 45 -2.32 -11.05 -6.86
CA LEU A 45 -2.66 -9.78 -6.22
C LEU A 45 -1.74 -8.62 -6.61
N SER A 46 -0.57 -8.87 -7.19
CA SER A 46 0.38 -7.82 -7.58
C SER A 46 -0.27 -6.70 -8.38
N PRO A 47 -1.12 -6.95 -9.40
CA PRO A 47 -1.78 -5.88 -10.15
C PRO A 47 -2.69 -4.99 -9.29
N VAL A 48 -3.21 -5.50 -8.18
CA VAL A 48 -4.02 -4.73 -7.21
C VAL A 48 -3.09 -3.92 -6.29
N LEU A 49 -2.00 -4.53 -5.82
CA LEU A 49 -1.05 -3.92 -4.88
C LEU A 49 -0.14 -2.86 -5.52
N ASP A 50 0.06 -2.95 -6.84
CA ASP A 50 0.89 -2.00 -7.61
C ASP A 50 0.13 -0.71 -7.96
N GLN A 51 -1.20 -0.70 -7.83
CA GLN A 51 -2.02 0.49 -8.09
C GLN A 51 -1.74 1.59 -7.06
N PRO A 52 -1.71 2.87 -7.47
CA PRO A 52 -1.73 3.97 -6.53
C PRO A 52 -2.96 3.87 -5.62
N SER A 53 -2.75 3.98 -4.32
CA SER A 53 -3.79 3.89 -3.30
C SER A 53 -3.58 4.98 -2.24
N ASP A 54 -4.69 5.41 -1.66
CA ASP A 54 -4.70 6.22 -0.45
C ASP A 54 -4.63 5.34 0.81
N PRO A 55 -4.35 5.93 1.99
CA PRO A 55 -4.24 5.19 3.24
C PRO A 55 -5.51 4.43 3.66
N ASP A 56 -6.70 4.91 3.30
CA ASP A 56 -7.97 4.28 3.70
C ASP A 56 -8.21 3.01 2.88
N ARG A 57 -7.94 3.08 1.57
CA ARG A 57 -7.94 1.92 0.67
C ARG A 57 -6.91 0.87 1.09
N ASP A 58 -5.71 1.29 1.47
CA ASP A 58 -4.67 0.39 1.98
C ASP A 58 -5.13 -0.33 3.26
N GLY A 59 -5.77 0.39 4.18
CA GLY A 59 -6.34 -0.19 5.39
C GLY A 59 -7.46 -1.19 5.11
N ALA A 60 -8.36 -0.85 4.19
CA ALA A 60 -9.43 -1.75 3.76
C ALA A 60 -8.88 -3.01 3.07
N LEU A 61 -7.82 -2.87 2.27
CA LEU A 61 -7.19 -3.98 1.58
C LEU A 61 -6.44 -4.90 2.56
N ALA A 62 -5.72 -4.33 3.55
CA ALA A 62 -5.07 -5.11 4.60
C ALA A 62 -6.09 -5.96 5.38
N ARG A 63 -7.24 -5.36 5.71
CA ARG A 63 -8.33 -6.07 6.38
C ARG A 63 -8.93 -7.17 5.50
N ALA A 64 -9.15 -6.88 4.21
CA ALA A 64 -9.66 -7.87 3.27
C ALA A 64 -8.70 -9.05 3.06
N ILE A 65 -7.38 -8.83 3.10
CA ILE A 65 -6.38 -9.91 3.03
C ILE A 65 -6.56 -10.91 4.17
N ILE A 66 -6.81 -10.41 5.38
CA ILE A 66 -6.98 -11.24 6.59
C ILE A 66 -8.35 -11.95 6.59
N GLU A 67 -9.39 -11.29 6.07
CA GLU A 67 -10.76 -11.78 6.15
C GLU A 67 -11.15 -12.74 5.00
N CYS A 68 -10.54 -12.62 3.82
CA CYS A 68 -10.90 -13.44 2.67
C CYS A 68 -10.24 -14.83 2.76
N GLU A 69 -11.01 -15.88 2.49
CA GLU A 69 -10.50 -17.25 2.51
C GLU A 69 -9.68 -17.58 1.26
N THR A 70 -9.89 -16.83 0.18
CA THR A 70 -9.22 -17.06 -1.12
C THR A 70 -8.78 -15.77 -1.79
N VAL A 71 -7.74 -15.87 -2.60
CA VAL A 71 -7.25 -14.76 -3.45
C VAL A 71 -8.32 -14.27 -4.41
N ALA A 72 -9.11 -15.19 -4.99
CA ALA A 72 -10.17 -14.83 -5.93
C ALA A 72 -11.25 -13.95 -5.28
N GLU A 73 -11.63 -14.26 -4.03
CA GLU A 73 -12.56 -13.44 -3.26
C GLU A 73 -11.97 -12.05 -3.01
N LEU A 74 -10.71 -11.99 -2.61
CA LEU A 74 -10.01 -10.72 -2.38
C LEU A 74 -9.92 -9.87 -3.64
N VAL A 75 -9.58 -10.46 -4.79
CA VAL A 75 -9.53 -9.75 -6.09
C VAL A 75 -10.92 -9.23 -6.49
N ALA A 76 -11.98 -9.99 -6.23
CA ALA A 76 -13.33 -9.53 -6.49
C ALA A 76 -13.74 -8.36 -5.56
N ARG A 77 -13.31 -8.41 -4.29
CA ARG A 77 -13.60 -7.36 -3.30
C ARG A 77 -12.79 -6.09 -3.56
N SER A 78 -11.52 -6.20 -3.94
CA SER A 78 -10.63 -5.05 -4.16
C SER A 78 -11.07 -4.13 -5.31
N ARG A 79 -11.87 -4.64 -6.25
CA ARG A 79 -12.50 -3.85 -7.32
C ARG A 79 -13.64 -2.94 -6.84
N LYS A 80 -14.13 -3.17 -5.62
CA LYS A 80 -15.23 -2.43 -5.00
C LYS A 80 -14.75 -1.51 -3.87
N LEU A 81 -13.48 -1.64 -3.49
CA LEU A 81 -12.78 -0.72 -2.58
C LEU A 81 -12.33 0.53 -3.34
#